data_AF-A0A2Z3YLV0-F1
#
_entry.id   AF-A0A2Z3YLV0-F1
#
_cell.length_a   1.000
_cell.length_b   1.000
_cell.length_c   1.000
_cell.angle_alpha   90.00
_cell.angle_beta   90.00
_cell.angle_gamma   90.00
#
_symmetry.space_group_name_H-M   'P 1'
#
loop_
_entity.id
_entity.type
_entity.pdbx_description
1 polymer ?
#
loop_
_entity_poly.entity_id
_entity_poly.type
_entity_poly.pdbx_seq_one_letter_code
_entity_poly.pdbx_strand_id
1 'polypeptide(L)'
;MSEQDDRTVGTVGTTGDAGGAVPAGAGTPGAGPAELDAVMDRLTAKVAGLMNIGVSEIDPEEELMDQGLDSVRLVEVVSFLREQGYRADFADLAEDSSLSAWRELLEDLGEDLGD
;
A
#
# COMPACT_ATOMS: atom_id res chain seq x y z
N MET A 1 48.83 49.92 -6.71
CA MET A 1 48.82 48.62 -6.01
C MET A 1 47.38 48.15 -6.13
N SER A 2 46.97 47.37 -7.13
CA SER A 2 47.46 46.01 -7.48
C SER A 2 47.41 45.15 -6.21
N GLU A 3 46.66 44.05 -6.07
CA GLU A 3 46.22 42.98 -6.99
C GLU A 3 44.83 42.45 -6.52
N GLN A 4 43.86 42.18 -7.40
CA GLN A 4 43.48 40.84 -7.91
C GLN A 4 43.49 39.69 -6.87
N ASP A 5 42.32 39.11 -6.61
CA ASP A 5 42.13 37.65 -6.70
C ASP A 5 40.66 37.34 -7.04
N ASP A 6 40.52 36.77 -8.23
CA ASP A 6 39.38 36.09 -8.81
C ASP A 6 39.26 34.69 -8.19
N ARG A 7 38.11 34.37 -7.57
CA ARG A 7 37.68 32.97 -7.40
C ARG A 7 36.18 32.82 -7.56
N THR A 8 35.83 32.39 -8.77
CA THR A 8 34.65 31.58 -9.07
C THR A 8 34.60 30.34 -8.19
N VAL A 9 33.47 30.10 -7.53
CA VAL A 9 33.04 28.74 -7.16
C VAL A 9 31.55 28.60 -7.49
N GLY A 10 31.28 27.89 -8.58
CA GLY A 10 29.95 27.33 -8.82
C GLY A 10 29.73 26.21 -7.82
N THR A 11 28.67 26.32 -7.02
CA THR A 11 28.23 25.20 -6.18
C THR A 11 27.15 24.42 -6.90
N VAL A 12 27.49 23.15 -7.06
CA VAL A 12 26.76 21.97 -7.51
C VAL A 12 25.25 21.92 -7.16
N GLY A 13 24.47 21.41 -8.11
CA GLY A 13 23.08 21.00 -7.91
C GLY A 13 22.97 19.71 -7.10
N THR A 14 22.04 19.71 -6.17
CA THR A 14 21.53 18.56 -5.40
C THR A 14 20.09 18.97 -5.04
N THR A 15 19.05 18.13 -5.14
CA THR A 15 18.96 16.73 -4.75
C THR A 15 17.80 16.09 -5.51
N GLY A 16 17.92 14.80 -5.84
CA GLY A 16 16.81 13.99 -6.37
C GLY A 16 15.76 13.75 -5.29
N ASP A 17 14.49 13.93 -5.64
CA ASP A 17 13.35 13.54 -4.80
C ASP A 17 12.86 12.17 -5.26
N ALA A 18 13.41 11.14 -4.63
CA ALA A 18 12.91 9.77 -4.68
C ALA A 18 13.15 9.18 -3.30
N GLY A 19 12.16 9.26 -2.42
CA GLY A 19 12.29 8.72 -1.06
C GLY A 19 11.36 9.37 -0.06
N GLY A 20 10.06 9.34 -0.33
CA GLY A 20 9.02 9.65 0.64
C GLY A 20 8.17 8.43 0.94
N ALA A 21 8.78 7.28 1.28
CA ALA A 21 8.05 6.20 1.92
C ALA A 21 7.55 6.74 3.26
N VAL A 22 6.24 6.99 3.28
CA VAL A 22 5.51 7.57 4.41
C VAL A 22 5.74 6.75 5.68
N PRO A 23 5.78 7.40 6.85
CA PRO A 23 6.19 6.80 8.10
C PRO A 23 5.25 5.65 8.49
N ALA A 24 5.85 4.56 8.96
CA ALA A 24 5.22 3.58 9.83
C ALA A 24 4.80 4.28 11.14
N GLY A 25 3.71 5.03 11.07
CA GLY A 25 3.08 5.68 12.20
C GLY A 25 2.30 4.65 12.98
N ALA A 26 2.78 4.38 14.20
CA ALA A 26 2.00 3.78 15.25
C ALA A 26 0.73 4.62 15.48
N GLY A 27 -0.40 4.15 14.98
CA GLY A 27 -1.73 4.66 15.29
C GLY A 27 -2.36 3.79 16.37
N THR A 28 -2.77 4.43 17.46
CA THR A 28 -3.61 3.90 18.53
C THR A 28 -4.78 3.05 17.99
N PRO A 29 -5.11 1.89 18.62
CA PRO A 29 -6.24 1.07 18.22
C PRO A 29 -7.54 1.81 18.54
N GLY A 30 -8.06 2.50 17.55
CA GLY A 30 -9.44 2.96 17.50
C GLY A 30 -10.13 2.12 16.47
N ALA A 31 -10.78 1.05 16.91
CA ALA A 31 -11.66 0.23 16.08
C ALA A 31 -12.67 1.16 15.37
N GLY A 32 -12.47 1.35 14.06
CA GLY A 32 -13.18 2.35 13.27
C GLY A 32 -12.60 2.47 11.86
N PRO A 33 -13.25 3.24 10.96
CA PRO A 33 -12.93 3.28 9.53
C PRO A 33 -11.47 3.64 9.20
N ALA A 34 -10.78 4.34 10.11
CA ALA A 34 -9.36 4.68 9.96
C ALA A 34 -8.42 3.47 10.04
N GLU A 35 -8.79 2.40 10.76
CA GLU A 35 -7.98 1.17 10.84
C GLU A 35 -8.08 0.38 9.54
N LEU A 36 -9.28 0.27 8.98
CA LEU A 36 -9.48 -0.33 7.67
C LEU A 36 -8.71 0.43 6.58
N ASP A 37 -8.77 1.76 6.58
CA ASP A 37 -7.98 2.56 5.62
C ASP A 37 -6.47 2.27 5.72
N ALA A 38 -5.94 2.13 6.94
CA ALA A 38 -4.53 1.79 7.14
C ALA A 38 -4.19 0.35 6.69
N VAL A 39 -5.12 -0.60 6.86
CA VAL A 39 -4.98 -1.98 6.37
C VAL A 39 -5.02 -2.00 4.84
N MET A 40 -5.95 -1.26 4.23
CA MET A 40 -6.07 -1.12 2.78
C MET A 40 -4.83 -0.48 2.15
N ASP A 41 -4.28 0.58 2.75
CA ASP A 41 -3.04 1.21 2.26
C ASP A 41 -1.87 0.21 2.21
N ARG A 42 -1.68 -0.57 3.29
CA ARG A 42 -0.66 -1.63 3.34
C ARG A 42 -0.93 -2.75 2.36
N LEU A 43 -2.20 -3.13 2.19
CA LEU A 43 -2.63 -4.16 1.27
C LEU A 43 -2.34 -3.74 -0.18
N THR A 44 -2.74 -2.53 -0.57
CA THR A 44 -2.47 -1.96 -1.90
C THR A 44 -0.96 -1.86 -2.16
N ALA A 45 -0.18 -1.40 -1.17
CA ALA A 45 1.28 -1.37 -1.30
C ALA A 45 1.88 -2.77 -1.48
N LYS A 46 1.35 -3.78 -0.77
CA LYS A 46 1.77 -5.18 -0.92
C LYS A 46 1.41 -5.72 -2.31
N VAL A 47 0.18 -5.53 -2.77
CA VAL A 47 -0.28 -5.95 -4.10
C VAL A 47 0.57 -5.30 -5.20
N ALA A 48 0.82 -3.99 -5.11
CA ALA A 48 1.69 -3.27 -6.04
C ALA A 48 3.10 -3.85 -6.07
N GLY A 49 3.67 -4.14 -4.90
CA GLY A 49 4.97 -4.80 -4.78
C GLY A 49 5.01 -6.20 -5.38
N LEU A 50 3.93 -6.99 -5.22
CA LEU A 50 3.80 -8.33 -5.79
C LEU A 50 3.70 -8.29 -7.32
N MET A 51 3.02 -7.28 -7.88
CA MET A 51 2.86 -7.05 -9.31
C MET A 51 4.02 -6.28 -9.95
N ASN A 52 4.94 -5.73 -9.13
CA ASN A 52 6.05 -4.89 -9.57
C ASN A 52 5.59 -3.64 -10.36
N ILE A 53 4.48 -3.04 -9.93
CA ILE A 53 3.93 -1.79 -10.48
C ILE A 53 3.78 -0.73 -9.37
N GLY A 54 3.45 0.50 -9.75
CA GLY A 54 3.13 1.56 -8.79
C GLY A 54 1.72 1.39 -8.21
N VAL A 55 1.51 1.79 -6.96
CA VAL A 55 0.16 1.81 -6.34
C VAL A 55 -0.84 2.66 -7.13
N SER A 56 -0.37 3.71 -7.83
CA SER A 56 -1.18 4.56 -8.69
C SER A 56 -1.56 3.91 -10.03
N GLU A 57 -0.94 2.79 -10.39
CA GLU A 57 -1.25 2.04 -11.62
C GLU A 57 -2.25 0.90 -11.37
N ILE A 58 -2.56 0.61 -10.11
CA ILE A 58 -3.60 -0.36 -9.77
C ILE A 58 -4.96 0.34 -9.89
N ASP A 59 -5.83 -0.26 -10.68
CA ASP A 59 -7.23 0.16 -10.74
C ASP A 59 -8.02 -0.55 -9.63
N PRO A 60 -8.62 0.18 -8.68
CA PRO A 60 -9.25 -0.43 -7.51
C PRO A 60 -10.60 -1.09 -7.83
N GLU A 61 -11.24 -0.68 -8.93
CA GLU A 61 -12.53 -1.20 -9.38
C GLU A 61 -12.39 -2.41 -10.30
N GLU A 62 -11.19 -2.66 -10.83
CA GLU A 62 -10.92 -3.76 -11.75
C GLU A 62 -10.34 -4.98 -11.02
N GLU A 63 -10.59 -6.16 -11.57
CA GLU A 63 -10.07 -7.42 -11.05
C GLU A 63 -8.54 -7.42 -11.09
N LEU A 64 -7.90 -7.56 -9.94
CA LEU A 64 -6.44 -7.56 -9.86
C LEU A 64 -5.85 -8.72 -10.68
N MET A 65 -6.58 -9.83 -10.84
CA MET A 65 -6.15 -10.94 -11.69
C MET A 65 -6.01 -10.56 -13.16
N ASP A 66 -6.87 -9.68 -13.67
CA ASP A 66 -6.79 -9.18 -15.06
C ASP A 66 -5.61 -8.21 -15.23
N GLN A 67 -5.31 -7.44 -14.17
CA GLN A 67 -4.18 -6.52 -14.11
C GLN A 67 -2.82 -7.23 -13.92
N GLY A 68 -2.79 -8.52 -13.57
CA GLY A 68 -1.57 -9.34 -13.45
C GLY A 68 -1.28 -9.93 -12.06
N LEU A 69 -2.24 -9.91 -11.14
CA LEU A 69 -2.16 -10.65 -9.88
C LEU A 69 -2.37 -12.14 -10.11
N ASP A 70 -1.44 -12.96 -9.64
CA ASP A 70 -1.54 -14.42 -9.75
C ASP A 70 -2.22 -15.03 -8.51
N SER A 71 -2.82 -16.22 -8.69
CA SER A 71 -3.40 -17.00 -7.59
C SER A 71 -2.41 -17.33 -6.48
N VAL A 72 -1.12 -17.52 -6.81
CA VAL A 72 -0.05 -17.73 -5.82
C VAL A 72 0.17 -16.47 -4.97
N ARG A 73 0.12 -15.29 -5.59
CA ARG A 73 0.26 -14.00 -4.91
C ARG A 73 -0.97 -13.68 -4.06
N LEU A 74 -2.15 -14.12 -4.49
CA LEU A 74 -3.37 -14.00 -3.71
C LEU A 74 -3.29 -14.75 -2.37
N VAL A 75 -2.62 -15.92 -2.32
CA VAL A 75 -2.37 -16.63 -1.06
C VAL A 75 -1.51 -15.82 -0.09
N GLU A 76 -0.56 -15.02 -0.60
CA GLU A 76 0.24 -14.10 0.23
C GLU A 76 -0.61 -12.95 0.79
N VAL A 77 -1.58 -12.45 0.01
CA VAL A 77 -2.55 -11.45 0.44
C VAL A 77 -3.44 -12.01 1.56
N VAL A 78 -4.00 -13.20 1.37
CA VAL A 78 -4.82 -13.89 2.40
C VAL A 78 -4.04 -14.01 3.71
N SER A 79 -2.77 -14.43 3.61
CA SER A 79 -1.91 -14.60 4.78
C SER A 79 -1.67 -13.27 5.50
N PHE A 80 -1.39 -12.20 4.75
CA PHE A 80 -1.22 -10.86 5.30
C PHE A 80 -2.46 -10.37 6.06
N LEU A 81 -3.67 -10.56 5.50
CA LEU A 81 -4.92 -10.14 6.14
C LEU A 81 -5.17 -10.89 7.45
N ARG A 82 -4.88 -12.19 7.47
CA ARG A 82 -4.93 -13.02 8.68
C ARG A 82 -3.94 -12.57 9.75
N GLU A 83 -2.75 -12.11 9.38
CA GLU A 83 -1.79 -11.50 10.30
C GLU A 83 -2.29 -10.16 10.87
N GLN A 84 -3.12 -9.42 10.13
CA GLN A 84 -3.79 -8.21 10.63
C GLN A 84 -5.03 -8.51 11.49
N GLY A 85 -5.44 -9.78 11.61
CA GLY A 85 -6.59 -10.20 12.43
C GLY A 85 -7.88 -10.46 11.64
N TYR A 86 -7.90 -10.22 10.33
CA TYR A 86 -9.07 -10.47 9.49
C TYR A 86 -9.12 -11.94 9.06
N ARG A 87 -10.27 -12.59 9.26
CA ARG A 87 -10.50 -13.98 8.83
C ARG A 87 -10.91 -14.06 7.36
N ALA A 88 -10.11 -13.47 6.48
CA ALA A 88 -10.32 -13.60 5.04
C ALA A 88 -9.83 -14.97 4.54
N ASP A 89 -10.57 -15.54 3.60
CA ASP A 89 -10.24 -16.78 2.90
C ASP A 89 -9.95 -16.51 1.43
N PHE A 90 -9.21 -17.44 0.80
CA PHE A 90 -8.89 -17.33 -0.63
C PHE A 90 -10.14 -17.29 -1.50
N ALA A 91 -11.18 -18.05 -1.13
CA ALA A 91 -12.40 -18.13 -1.93
C ALA A 91 -13.09 -16.76 -2.01
N ASP A 92 -13.24 -16.06 -0.89
CA ASP A 92 -13.85 -14.74 -0.86
C ASP A 92 -13.03 -13.70 -1.64
N LEU A 93 -11.70 -13.71 -1.47
CA LEU A 93 -10.82 -12.77 -2.18
C LEU A 93 -10.68 -13.09 -3.68
N ALA A 94 -10.96 -14.33 -4.10
CA ALA A 94 -10.91 -14.76 -5.49
C ALA A 94 -12.25 -14.63 -6.20
N GLU A 95 -13.36 -14.50 -5.48
CA GLU A 95 -14.68 -14.25 -6.05
C GLU A 95 -14.76 -12.86 -6.67
N ASP A 96 -14.34 -11.85 -5.90
CA ASP A 96 -14.13 -10.49 -6.38
C ASP A 96 -12.72 -10.06 -6.00
N SER A 97 -11.80 -10.10 -6.97
CA SER A 97 -10.39 -9.78 -6.78
C SER A 97 -10.06 -8.30 -6.93
N SER A 98 -11.05 -7.41 -6.77
CA SER A 98 -10.88 -5.96 -6.80
C SER A 98 -10.57 -5.38 -5.41
N LEU A 99 -9.83 -4.27 -5.36
CA LEU A 99 -9.54 -3.59 -4.08
C LEU A 99 -10.80 -3.02 -3.42
N SER A 100 -11.77 -2.59 -4.22
CA SER A 100 -13.06 -2.10 -3.75
C SER A 100 -13.85 -3.20 -3.04
N ALA A 101 -13.96 -4.39 -3.64
CA ALA A 101 -14.65 -5.53 -3.01
C ALA A 101 -13.93 -6.00 -1.74
N TRP A 102 -12.59 -6.04 -1.75
CA TRP A 102 -11.81 -6.42 -0.58
C TRP A 102 -12.00 -5.45 0.58
N ARG A 103 -12.13 -4.15 0.30
CA ARG A 103 -12.47 -3.15 1.33
C ARG A 103 -13.81 -3.50 1.98
N GLU A 104 -14.86 -3.68 1.18
CA GLU A 104 -16.21 -3.97 1.69
C GLU A 104 -16.23 -5.27 2.52
N LEU A 105 -15.52 -6.30 2.05
CA LEU A 105 -15.36 -7.56 2.78
C LEU A 105 -14.65 -7.37 4.13
N LEU A 106 -13.58 -6.60 4.17
CA LEU A 106 -12.86 -6.33 5.41
C LEU A 106 -13.65 -5.43 6.37
N GLU A 107 -14.47 -4.54 5.84
CA GLU A 107 -15.42 -3.73 6.60
C GLU A 107 -16.41 -4.64 7.34
N ASP A 108 -17.04 -5.59 6.65
CA ASP A 108 -17.95 -6.60 7.22
C ASP A 108 -17.25 -7.48 8.27
N LEU A 109 -16.05 -7.99 7.95
CA LEU A 109 -15.25 -8.80 8.89
C LEU A 109 -14.77 -8.01 10.12
N GLY A 110 -14.57 -6.70 9.98
CA GLY A 110 -14.19 -5.80 11.05
C GLY A 110 -15.33 -5.55 12.04
N GLU A 111 -16.58 -5.56 11.57
CA GLU A 111 -17.77 -5.42 12.44
C GLU A 111 -17.97 -6.64 13.35
N ASP A 112 -17.65 -7.86 12.89
CA ASP A 112 -17.70 -9.11 13.69
C ASP A 112 -16.68 -9.13 14.84
N LEU A 113 -15.56 -8.40 14.72
CA LEU A 113 -14.53 -8.30 15.76
C LEU A 113 -14.91 -7.36 16.91
N GLY A 114 -16.03 -6.63 16.81
CA GLY A 114 -16.45 -5.56 17.72
C GLY A 114 -17.44 -5.92 18.83
N ASP A 115 -17.90 -7.17 18.96
CA ASP A 115 -18.81 -7.64 20.03
C ASP A 115 -18.08 -8.13 21.30
#